data_AF-A0A521G392-F1
#
_entry.id   AF-A0A521G392-F1
#
_cell.length_a   1.000
_cell.length_b   1.000
_cell.length_c   1.000
_cell.angle_alpha   90.00
_cell.angle_beta   90.00
_cell.angle_gamma   90.00
#
_symmetry.space_group_name_H-M   'P 1'
#
loop_
_entity.id
_entity.type
_entity.pdbx_description
1 polymer ?
#
loop_
_entity_poly.entity_id
_entity_poly.type
_entity_poly.pdbx_seq_one_letter_code
_entity_poly.pdbx_strand_id
1 'polypeptide(L)'
;MPNREQFRRQFFATLLLAILLISCVAQAQPLLEQASSSYKLRKDYASLEVIHRHLALGMARPAVETLLGEADYSPIEGQYYYLSDRRERQKDAGEEQGEASVGLVLDYRNKQGELTDALQTFWLGVLGE
;
A
#
# COMPACT_ATOMS: atom_id res chain seq x y z
N MET A 1 39.45 18.14 34.64
CA MET A 1 39.26 18.81 33.33
C MET A 1 39.15 17.72 32.26
N PRO A 2 37.96 17.52 31.65
CA PRO A 2 37.79 16.46 30.66
C PRO A 2 38.57 16.79 29.37
N ASN A 3 39.22 15.76 28.84
CA ASN A 3 40.18 15.84 27.74
C ASN A 3 39.46 16.18 26.42
N ARG A 4 39.80 17.33 25.80
CA ARG A 4 39.14 17.88 24.60
C ARG A 4 39.08 16.91 23.41
N GLU A 5 39.95 15.90 23.39
CA GLU A 5 40.00 14.89 22.33
C GLU A 5 38.92 13.80 22.45
N GLN A 6 38.48 13.45 23.67
CA GLN A 6 37.41 12.47 23.87
C GLN A 6 36.04 13.00 23.44
N PHE A 7 35.79 14.30 23.65
CA PHE A 7 34.55 14.96 23.24
C PHE A 7 34.40 14.99 21.71
N ARG A 8 35.51 15.16 20.97
CA ARG A 8 35.51 15.11 19.50
C ARG A 8 35.16 13.72 18.97
N ARG A 9 35.76 12.65 19.52
CA ARG A 9 35.51 11.27 19.06
C ARG A 9 34.07 10.82 19.27
N GLN A 10 33.44 11.17 20.39
CA GLN A 10 32.02 10.85 20.63
C GLN A 10 31.09 11.62 19.69
N PHE A 11 31.38 12.89 19.40
CA PHE A 11 30.59 13.70 18.45
C PHE A 11 30.65 13.17 17.02
N PHE A 12 31.83 12.70 16.57
CA PHE A 12 31.97 12.10 15.24
C PHE A 12 31.23 10.76 15.12
N ALA A 13 31.22 9.94 16.18
CA ALA A 13 30.52 8.66 16.19
C ALA A 13 28.98 8.81 16.16
N THR A 14 28.42 9.77 16.89
CA THR A 14 26.97 10.07 16.83
C THR A 14 26.56 10.70 15.51
N LEU A 15 27.40 11.54 14.91
CA LEU A 15 27.13 12.14 13.60
C LEU A 15 27.07 11.09 12.48
N LEU A 16 27.98 10.11 12.47
CA LEU A 16 27.99 9.02 11.49
C LEU A 16 26.75 8.12 11.61
N LEU A 17 26.30 7.83 12.82
CA LEU A 17 25.08 7.04 13.05
C LEU A 17 23.81 7.78 12.59
N ALA A 18 23.75 9.10 12.81
CA ALA A 18 22.63 9.93 12.36
C ALA A 18 22.54 10.02 10.83
N ILE A 19 23.68 10.11 10.13
CA ILE A 19 23.72 10.13 8.65
C ILE A 19 23.22 8.80 8.08
N LEU A 20 23.57 7.68 8.70
CA LEU A 20 23.17 6.33 8.26
C LEU A 20 21.64 6.11 8.39
N LEU A 21 21.01 6.68 9.41
CA LEU A 21 19.56 6.60 9.61
C LEU A 21 18.77 7.44 8.60
N ILE A 22 19.31 8.57 8.14
CA ILE A 22 18.64 9.46 7.17
C ILE A 22 18.60 8.83 5.77
N SER A 23 19.62 8.06 5.40
CA SER A 23 19.69 7.43 4.06
C SER A 23 18.62 6.35 3.82
N CYS A 24 18.13 5.66 4.86
CA CYS A 24 17.09 4.65 4.71
C CYS A 24 15.69 5.24 4.43
N VAL A 25 15.38 6.42 4.99
CA VAL A 25 14.04 7.02 4.86
C VAL A 25 13.84 7.65 3.47
N ALA A 26 14.92 8.13 2.85
CA ALA A 26 14.87 8.80 1.56
C ALA A 26 14.48 7.90 0.37
N GLN A 27 14.62 6.57 0.49
CA GLN A 27 14.36 5.64 -0.63
C GLN A 27 12.93 5.09 -0.66
N ALA A 28 12.22 5.06 0.47
CA ALA A 28 10.88 4.46 0.55
C ALA A 28 9.77 5.37 0.01
N GLN A 29 9.87 6.68 0.23
CA GLN A 29 8.91 7.68 -0.25
C GLN A 29 8.83 7.80 -1.78
N PRO A 30 9.94 7.91 -2.52
CA PRO A 30 9.87 8.06 -3.99
C PRO A 30 9.25 6.83 -4.66
N LEU A 31 9.45 5.62 -4.11
CA LEU A 31 8.86 4.40 -4.66
C LEU A 31 7.34 4.40 -4.54
N LEU A 32 6.79 4.81 -3.41
CA LEU A 32 5.34 4.86 -3.20
C LEU A 32 4.67 5.92 -4.08
N GLU A 33 5.27 7.11 -4.18
CA GLU A 33 4.74 8.17 -5.04
C GLU A 33 4.75 7.75 -6.52
N GLN A 34 5.83 7.11 -6.97
CA GLN A 34 5.92 6.56 -8.32
C GLN A 34 4.87 5.46 -8.56
N ALA A 35 4.68 4.56 -7.60
CA ALA A 35 3.65 3.52 -7.69
C ALA A 35 2.23 4.13 -7.73
N SER A 36 1.93 5.08 -6.85
CA SER A 36 0.66 5.83 -6.84
C SER A 36 0.38 6.48 -8.20
N SER A 37 1.36 7.20 -8.75
CA SER A 37 1.23 7.86 -10.05
C SER A 37 1.05 6.85 -11.19
N SER A 38 1.85 5.78 -11.21
CA SER A 38 1.78 4.74 -12.25
C SER A 38 0.43 4.01 -12.21
N TYR A 39 -0.02 3.61 -11.02
CA TYR A 39 -1.30 2.93 -10.84
C TYR A 39 -2.48 3.79 -11.31
N LYS A 40 -2.53 5.06 -10.91
CA LYS A 40 -3.60 5.97 -11.34
C LYS A 40 -3.67 6.15 -12.85
N LEU A 41 -2.51 6.10 -13.53
CA LEU A 41 -2.44 6.28 -14.98
C LEU A 41 -2.75 4.99 -15.76
N ARG A 42 -2.23 3.85 -15.29
CA ARG A 42 -2.17 2.61 -16.09
C ARG A 42 -2.88 1.42 -15.44
N LYS A 43 -3.31 1.55 -14.18
CA LYS A 43 -3.87 0.47 -13.37
C LYS A 43 -2.96 -0.76 -13.35
N ASP A 44 -1.64 -0.55 -13.32
CA ASP A 44 -0.69 -1.66 -13.38
C ASP A 44 -0.61 -2.43 -12.05
N TYR A 45 -0.61 -3.75 -12.14
CA TYR A 45 -0.60 -4.64 -10.97
C TYR A 45 0.65 -4.45 -10.09
N ALA A 46 1.82 -4.22 -10.69
CA ALA A 46 3.07 -4.07 -9.95
C ALA A 46 3.02 -2.86 -9.00
N SER A 47 2.45 -1.74 -9.44
CA SER A 47 2.22 -0.57 -8.60
C SER A 47 1.18 -0.84 -7.52
N LEU A 48 0.11 -1.57 -7.85
CA LEU A 48 -0.91 -1.96 -6.88
C LEU A 48 -0.33 -2.86 -5.76
N GLU A 49 0.61 -3.75 -6.07
CA GLU A 49 1.36 -4.54 -5.07
C GLU A 49 2.21 -3.67 -4.14
N VAL A 50 2.88 -2.65 -4.67
CA VAL A 50 3.66 -1.71 -3.86
C VAL A 50 2.75 -0.95 -2.90
N ILE A 51 1.62 -0.44 -3.40
CA ILE A 51 0.64 0.28 -2.59
C ILE A 51 0.04 -0.66 -1.53
N HIS A 52 -0.35 -1.89 -1.90
CA HIS A 52 -0.87 -2.90 -0.98
C HIS A 52 0.09 -3.17 0.19
N ARG A 53 1.41 -3.27 -0.06
CA ARG A 53 2.42 -3.43 1.00
C ARG A 53 2.58 -2.21 1.90
N HIS A 54 2.21 -1.03 1.42
CA HIS A 54 2.23 0.20 2.20
C HIS A 54 0.97 0.37 3.07
N LEU A 55 -0.17 -0.18 2.64
CA LEU A 55 -1.42 -0.08 3.38
C LEU A 55 -1.34 -0.71 4.77
N ALA A 56 -2.08 -0.11 5.69
CA ALA A 56 -2.17 -0.55 7.08
C ALA A 56 -3.59 -0.35 7.58
N LEU A 57 -4.00 -1.23 8.50
CA LEU A 57 -5.24 -1.05 9.24
C LEU A 57 -5.21 0.28 9.99
N GLY A 58 -6.34 0.96 10.06
CA GLY A 58 -6.44 2.28 10.68
C GLY A 58 -6.23 3.46 9.73
N MET A 59 -5.74 3.24 8.50
CA MET A 59 -5.56 4.32 7.54
C MET A 59 -6.89 5.00 7.22
N ALA A 60 -6.89 6.34 7.22
CA ALA A 60 -8.06 7.12 6.87
C ALA A 60 -8.34 7.04 5.36
N ARG A 61 -9.62 7.04 4.99
CA ARG A 61 -10.05 6.97 3.59
C ARG A 61 -9.37 7.99 2.66
N PRO A 62 -9.27 9.29 3.02
CA PRO A 62 -8.62 10.27 2.15
C PRO A 62 -7.12 10.00 1.90
N ALA A 63 -6.43 9.40 2.88
CA ALA A 63 -5.03 9.02 2.71
C ALA A 63 -4.88 7.89 1.68
N VAL A 64 -5.79 6.93 1.69
CA VAL A 64 -5.79 5.82 0.73
C VAL A 64 -6.24 6.27 -0.66
N GLU A 65 -7.25 7.14 -0.76
CA GLU A 65 -7.66 7.76 -2.02
C GLU A 65 -6.55 8.63 -2.63
N THR A 66 -5.72 9.26 -1.80
CA THR A 66 -4.51 9.97 -2.26
C THR A 66 -3.51 9.02 -2.89
N LEU A 67 -3.45 7.75 -2.50
CA LEU A 67 -2.56 6.74 -3.11
C LEU A 67 -3.17 6.07 -4.34
N LEU A 68 -4.43 5.67 -4.27
CA LEU A 68 -5.05 4.82 -5.30
C LEU A 68 -5.89 5.60 -6.32
N GLY A 69 -6.32 6.81 -5.98
CA GLY A 69 -7.36 7.52 -6.71
C GLY A 69 -8.77 6.99 -6.39
N GLU A 70 -9.72 7.29 -7.28
CA GLU A 70 -11.08 6.79 -7.17
C GLU A 70 -11.12 5.27 -7.40
N ALA A 71 -12.02 4.60 -6.67
CA ALA A 71 -12.26 3.17 -6.84
C ALA A 71 -12.92 2.88 -8.18
N ASP A 72 -12.63 1.72 -8.75
CA ASP A 72 -13.24 1.28 -10.01
C ASP A 72 -14.68 0.79 -9.80
N TYR A 73 -14.97 0.25 -8.61
CA TYR A 73 -16.30 -0.21 -8.23
C TYR A 73 -16.50 -0.20 -6.70
N SER A 74 -17.73 0.05 -6.23
CA SER A 74 -18.09 0.12 -4.81
C SER A 74 -19.53 -0.39 -4.61
N PRO A 75 -19.76 -1.72 -4.57
CA PRO A 75 -21.11 -2.29 -4.52
C PRO A 75 -21.84 -1.96 -3.21
N ILE A 76 -21.08 -1.79 -2.13
CA ILE A 76 -21.59 -1.49 -0.80
C ILE A 76 -20.79 -0.31 -0.26
N GLU A 77 -21.45 0.59 0.47
CA GLU A 77 -20.78 1.70 1.13
C GLU A 77 -19.70 1.20 2.08
N GLY A 78 -18.51 1.82 2.00
CA GLY A 78 -17.34 1.42 2.76
C GLY A 78 -16.51 0.30 2.14
N GLN A 79 -16.96 -0.32 1.03
CA GLN A 79 -16.21 -1.35 0.32
C GLN A 79 -15.79 -0.88 -1.07
N TYR A 80 -14.48 -0.84 -1.32
CA TYR A 80 -13.90 -0.25 -2.54
C TYR A 80 -13.07 -1.28 -3.28
N TYR A 81 -13.29 -1.38 -4.59
CA TYR A 81 -12.59 -2.28 -5.49
C TYR A 81 -11.70 -1.49 -6.44
N TYR A 82 -10.46 -1.94 -6.55
CA TYR A 82 -9.41 -1.34 -7.36
C TYR A 82 -8.87 -2.41 -8.30
N LEU A 83 -9.17 -2.29 -9.59
CA LEU A 83 -8.79 -3.27 -10.61
C LEU A 83 -7.34 -3.06 -11.05
N SER A 84 -6.69 -4.14 -11.49
CA SER A 84 -5.40 -4.05 -12.18
C SER A 84 -5.48 -4.62 -13.60
N ASP A 85 -4.43 -4.38 -14.38
CA ASP A 85 -4.21 -4.96 -15.70
C ASP A 85 -3.92 -6.47 -15.70
N ARG A 86 -3.66 -7.07 -14.53
CA ARG A 86 -3.40 -8.51 -14.39
C ARG A 86 -4.69 -9.31 -14.41
N ARG A 87 -4.68 -10.40 -15.19
CA ARG A 87 -5.72 -11.44 -15.20
C ARG A 87 -5.14 -12.79 -14.82
N GLU A 88 -5.90 -13.58 -14.10
CA GLU A 88 -5.55 -14.95 -13.75
C GLU A 88 -6.63 -15.91 -14.22
N ARG A 89 -6.21 -17.09 -14.71
CA ARG A 89 -7.13 -18.15 -15.07
C ARG A 89 -7.61 -18.85 -13.81
N GLN A 90 -8.92 -18.86 -13.60
CA GLN A 90 -9.51 -19.72 -12.58
C GLN A 90 -9.50 -21.16 -13.11
N LYS A 91 -8.99 -22.07 -12.27
CA LYS A 91 -9.08 -23.51 -12.51
C LYS A 91 -10.23 -24.04 -11.68
N ASP A 92 -11.44 -23.95 -12.23
CA ASP A 92 -12.55 -24.71 -11.68
C ASP A 92 -12.54 -26.14 -12.22
N ALA A 93 -12.93 -27.07 -11.36
CA ALA A 93 -12.76 -28.50 -11.51
C ALA A 93 -13.73 -29.14 -12.53
N GLY A 94 -14.03 -28.48 -13.66
CA GLY A 94 -14.84 -29.12 -14.70
C GLY A 94 -15.40 -28.26 -15.82
N GLU A 95 -15.37 -26.93 -15.76
CA GLU A 95 -15.96 -26.06 -16.80
C GLU A 95 -15.03 -24.91 -17.23
N GLU A 96 -15.39 -24.24 -18.34
CA GLU A 96 -14.54 -23.35 -19.15
C GLU A 96 -13.67 -22.38 -18.34
N GLN A 97 -12.39 -22.29 -18.73
CA GLN A 97 -11.39 -21.42 -18.10
C GLN A 97 -11.79 -19.94 -18.23
N GLY A 98 -12.44 -19.39 -17.21
CA GLY A 98 -12.63 -17.96 -17.06
C GLY A 98 -11.32 -17.25 -16.75
N GLU A 99 -11.10 -16.07 -17.32
CA GLU A 99 -10.10 -15.12 -16.84
C GLU A 99 -10.76 -14.15 -15.87
N ALA A 100 -10.25 -14.09 -14.65
CA ALA A 100 -10.69 -13.15 -13.63
C ALA A 100 -9.62 -12.07 -13.43
N SER A 101 -10.06 -10.83 -13.22
CA SER A 101 -9.15 -9.71 -12.96
C SER A 101 -8.56 -9.83 -11.57
N VAL A 102 -7.30 -9.47 -11.41
CA VAL A 102 -6.67 -9.33 -10.09
C VAL A 102 -6.83 -7.87 -9.64
N GLY A 103 -7.10 -7.66 -8.36
CA GLY A 103 -7.23 -6.31 -7.81
C GLY A 103 -7.24 -6.27 -6.29
N LEU A 104 -7.38 -5.06 -5.77
CA LEU A 104 -7.33 -4.74 -4.35
C LEU A 104 -8.74 -4.40 -3.87
N VAL A 105 -9.16 -5.04 -2.77
CA VAL A 105 -10.40 -4.73 -2.07
C VAL A 105 -10.06 -4.07 -0.75
N LEU A 106 -10.72 -2.95 -0.45
CA LEU A 106 -10.66 -2.25 0.82
C LEU A 106 -12.02 -2.29 1.50
N ASP A 107 -12.02 -2.49 2.81
CA ASP A 107 -13.24 -2.43 3.63
C ASP A 107 -13.03 -1.53 4.83
N TYR A 108 -13.86 -0.50 4.95
CA TYR A 108 -13.92 0.44 6.06
C TYR A 108 -14.99 0.07 7.09
N ARG A 109 -15.67 -1.07 6.92
CA ARG A 109 -16.69 -1.54 7.86
C ARG A 109 -16.09 -2.44 8.93
N ASN A 110 -16.56 -2.28 10.16
CA ASN A 110 -16.16 -3.12 11.28
C ASN A 110 -16.77 -4.53 11.15
N LYS A 111 -16.52 -5.40 12.14
CA LYS A 111 -17.04 -6.78 12.17
C LYS A 111 -18.57 -6.85 12.23
N GLN A 112 -19.22 -5.76 12.60
CA GLN A 112 -20.68 -5.62 12.67
C GLN A 112 -21.26 -5.08 11.35
N GLY A 113 -20.42 -4.74 10.36
CA GLY A 113 -20.82 -4.17 9.09
C GLY A 113 -21.06 -2.65 9.12
N GLU A 114 -20.73 -1.99 10.23
CA GLU A 114 -20.92 -0.54 10.40
C GLU A 114 -19.74 0.21 9.79
N LEU A 115 -20.04 1.30 9.07
CA LEU A 115 -19.03 2.17 8.47
C LEU A 115 -18.16 2.82 9.55
N THR A 116 -16.84 2.87 9.30
CA THR A 116 -15.87 3.57 10.13
C THR A 116 -15.03 4.51 9.28
N ASP A 117 -14.33 5.44 9.92
CA ASP A 117 -13.43 6.39 9.22
C ASP A 117 -12.08 5.77 8.84
N ALA A 118 -11.84 4.50 9.20
CA ALA A 118 -10.53 3.86 9.17
C ALA A 118 -10.57 2.49 8.50
N LEU A 119 -9.53 2.17 7.73
CA LEU A 119 -9.42 0.90 7.02
C LEU A 119 -9.45 -0.28 7.99
N GLN A 120 -10.44 -1.17 7.84
CA GLN A 120 -10.66 -2.31 8.74
C GLN A 120 -10.09 -3.60 8.17
N THR A 121 -10.23 -3.82 6.86
CA THR A 121 -9.60 -4.94 6.15
C THR A 121 -9.20 -4.55 4.74
N PHE A 122 -8.22 -5.25 4.19
CA PHE A 122 -7.85 -5.13 2.79
C PHE A 122 -7.15 -6.40 2.31
N TRP A 123 -7.28 -6.71 1.02
CA TRP A 123 -6.59 -7.84 0.40
C TRP A 123 -6.40 -7.62 -1.10
N LEU A 124 -5.32 -8.17 -1.64
CA LEU A 124 -4.99 -8.18 -3.05
C LEU A 124 -5.14 -9.60 -3.59
N GLY A 125 -5.93 -9.79 -4.63
CA GLY A 125 -6.16 -11.12 -5.21
C GLY A 125 -7.14 -11.11 -6.38
N VAL A 126 -7.55 -12.30 -6.79
CA VAL A 126 -8.52 -12.48 -7.88
C VAL A 126 -9.88 -11.93 -7.47
N LEU A 127 -10.49 -11.13 -8.34
CA LEU A 127 -11.80 -10.51 -8.18
C LEU A 127 -12.78 -11.20 -9.12
N GLY A 128 -13.79 -11.85 -8.54
CA GLY A 128 -14.75 -12.70 -9.23
C GLY A 128 -14.93 -14.01 -8.46
N GLU A 129 -16.18 -14.43 -8.31
CA GLU A 129 -16.54 -15.77 -7.80
C GLU A 129 -16.57 -16.77 -8.95
#